data_AF-A0A1F4NY99-F1
#
_entry.id   AF-A0A1F4NY99-F1
#
_cell.length_a   1.000
_cell.length_b   1.000
_cell.length_c   1.000
_cell.angle_alpha   90.00
_cell.angle_beta   90.00
_cell.angle_gamma   90.00
#
_symmetry.space_group_name_H-M   'P 1'
#
loop_
_entity.id
_entity.type
_entity.pdbx_description
1 polymer ?
#
loop_
_entity_poly.entity_id
_entity_poly.type
_entity_poly.pdbx_seq_one_letter_code
_entity_poly.pdbx_strand_id
1 'polypeptide(L)'
;MPPALNFPPELLLKAQGIRVVFFDVDGVLTDGGLYFSEHGETLKRFNTLDGHGLKLLQRVGITPAVITGRDSKALRLRLAALGIEHTHFGTEDKRPAAEITLRALGLEWQQAAAMGDDWPDLPVLTRCAFACAPANAQAEVLARAHYVTQRAGGDGAVRELCDLLLVASGRYVDLLQEAMP
;
A
#
# COMPACT_ATOMS: atom_id res chain seq x y z
N MET A 1 -15.81 6.70 23.08
CA MET A 1 -14.94 5.56 23.45
C MET A 1 -13.57 5.78 22.82
N PRO A 2 -12.47 5.37 23.44
CA PRO A 2 -11.16 5.44 22.79
C PRO A 2 -11.17 4.58 21.51
N PRO A 3 -10.41 4.97 20.47
CA PRO A 3 -10.18 4.12 19.30
C PRO A 3 -9.74 2.71 19.71
N ALA A 4 -10.22 1.70 18.98
CA ALA A 4 -9.83 0.31 19.22
C ALA A 4 -8.41 -0.02 18.75
N LEU A 5 -7.86 0.76 17.80
CA LEU A 5 -6.52 0.56 17.28
C LEU A 5 -5.46 1.05 18.27
N ASN A 6 -4.43 0.24 18.47
CA ASN A 6 -3.27 0.58 19.26
C ASN A 6 -2.01 0.05 18.56
N PHE A 7 -1.05 0.94 18.28
CA PHE A 7 0.23 0.60 17.67
C PHE A 7 1.37 1.03 18.59
N PRO A 8 2.52 0.34 18.57
CA PRO A 8 3.68 0.74 19.36
C PRO A 8 4.12 2.18 19.04
N PRO A 9 4.41 3.03 20.05
CA PRO A 9 4.77 4.44 19.81
C PRO A 9 5.98 4.62 18.89
N GLU A 10 6.99 3.76 19.00
CA GLU A 10 8.19 3.77 18.16
C GLU A 10 7.86 3.49 16.67
N LEU A 11 6.85 2.66 16.43
CA LEU A 11 6.36 2.36 15.09
C LEU A 11 5.62 3.56 14.51
N LEU A 12 4.76 4.19 15.31
CA LEU A 12 4.06 5.41 14.93
C LEU A 12 5.03 6.55 14.62
N LEU A 13 6.06 6.74 15.44
CA LEU A 13 7.10 7.75 15.23
C LEU A 13 7.82 7.55 13.90
N LYS A 14 8.14 6.30 13.54
CA LYS A 14 8.77 5.98 12.25
C LYS A 14 7.85 6.23 11.06
N ALA A 15 6.54 6.07 11.24
CA ALA A 15 5.51 6.29 10.22
C ALA A 15 5.06 7.76 10.09
N GLN A 16 5.57 8.67 10.91
CA GLN A 16 5.25 10.10 10.80
C GLN A 16 5.85 10.71 9.53
N GLY A 17 5.17 11.73 9.00
CA GLY A 17 5.65 12.51 7.85
C GLY A 17 5.49 11.81 6.49
N ILE A 18 4.91 10.62 6.44
CA ILE A 18 4.59 9.93 5.19
C ILE A 18 3.53 10.71 4.40
N ARG A 19 3.81 10.93 3.12
CA ARG A 19 2.99 11.69 2.17
C ARG A 19 2.61 10.88 0.93
N VAL A 20 3.34 9.80 0.65
CA VAL A 20 3.06 8.87 -0.45
C VAL A 20 3.31 7.43 0.01
N VAL A 21 2.49 6.50 -0.46
CA VAL A 21 2.67 5.07 -0.18
C VAL A 21 2.67 4.31 -1.50
N PHE A 22 3.75 3.58 -1.77
CA PHE A 22 3.86 2.70 -2.93
C PHE A 22 3.33 1.31 -2.58
N PHE A 23 2.44 0.78 -3.39
CA PHE A 23 1.90 -0.56 -3.24
C PHE A 23 2.25 -1.42 -4.44
N ASP A 24 2.75 -2.63 -4.17
CA ASP A 24 2.59 -3.73 -5.13
C ASP A 24 1.11 -4.14 -5.27
N VAL A 25 0.82 -4.94 -6.29
CA VAL A 25 -0.50 -5.53 -6.52
C VAL A 25 -0.57 -6.98 -6.07
N ASP A 26 0.26 -7.85 -6.62
CA ASP A 26 0.05 -9.29 -6.57
C ASP A 26 0.75 -9.89 -5.35
N GLY A 27 -0.03 -10.24 -4.32
CA GLY A 27 0.50 -10.63 -3.01
C GLY A 27 0.39 -9.53 -1.95
N VAL A 28 0.00 -8.31 -2.37
CA VAL A 28 -0.29 -7.15 -1.51
C VAL A 28 -1.77 -6.71 -1.60
N LEU A 29 -2.20 -6.17 -2.75
CA LEU A 29 -3.62 -5.80 -2.99
C LEU A 29 -4.49 -7.01 -3.34
N THR A 30 -3.84 -8.10 -3.74
CA THR A 30 -4.42 -9.43 -3.97
C THR A 30 -3.74 -10.47 -3.07
N ASP A 31 -4.28 -11.67 -3.05
CA ASP A 31 -3.73 -12.83 -2.33
C ASP A 31 -2.55 -13.50 -3.08
N GLY A 32 -2.06 -12.88 -4.17
CA GLY A 32 -1.04 -13.46 -5.04
C GLY A 32 -1.58 -14.53 -6.01
N GLY A 33 -2.85 -14.90 -5.87
CA GLY A 33 -3.53 -15.83 -6.76
C GLY A 33 -3.80 -15.22 -8.13
N LEU A 34 -3.58 -16.02 -9.18
CA LEU A 34 -3.83 -15.62 -10.56
C LEU A 34 -4.90 -16.52 -11.17
N TYR A 35 -6.01 -15.93 -11.60
CA TYR A 35 -7.11 -16.66 -12.23
C TYR A 35 -6.97 -16.61 -13.75
N PHE A 36 -6.58 -17.75 -14.33
CA PHE A 36 -6.40 -17.92 -15.77
C PHE A 36 -7.58 -18.66 -16.41
N SER A 37 -7.97 -18.19 -17.58
CA SER A 37 -8.81 -18.90 -18.53
C SER A 37 -7.98 -19.30 -19.76
N GLU A 38 -8.62 -19.95 -20.74
CA GLU A 38 -8.01 -20.21 -22.05
C GLU A 38 -7.59 -18.93 -22.81
N HIS A 39 -8.07 -17.76 -22.38
CA HIS A 39 -7.70 -16.45 -22.94
C HIS A 39 -6.64 -15.69 -22.11
N GLY A 40 -6.05 -16.33 -21.10
CA GLY A 40 -5.06 -15.71 -20.21
C GLY A 40 -5.64 -15.24 -18.88
N GLU A 41 -4.97 -14.29 -18.23
CA GLU A 41 -5.42 -13.72 -16.95
C GLU A 41 -6.66 -12.84 -17.16
N THR A 42 -7.80 -13.30 -16.65
CA THR A 42 -9.10 -12.63 -16.86
C THR A 42 -9.68 -12.04 -15.60
N LEU A 43 -9.22 -12.45 -14.42
CA LEU A 43 -9.81 -12.07 -13.14
C LEU A 43 -8.75 -11.84 -12.07
N LYS A 44 -8.98 -10.82 -11.23
CA LYS A 44 -8.20 -10.53 -10.01
C LYS A 44 -9.16 -10.29 -8.86
N ARG A 45 -8.88 -10.88 -7.70
CA ARG A 45 -9.64 -10.65 -6.46
C ARG A 45 -8.96 -9.54 -5.66
N PHE A 46 -9.75 -8.54 -5.24
CA PHE A 46 -9.29 -7.45 -4.38
C PHE A 46 -10.15 -7.38 -3.12
N ASN A 47 -9.62 -6.76 -2.07
CA ASN A 47 -10.36 -6.55 -0.84
C ASN A 47 -11.13 -5.21 -0.83
N THR A 48 -12.32 -5.20 -0.23
CA THR A 48 -13.12 -3.98 -0.05
C THR A 48 -12.59 -3.11 1.10
N LEU A 49 -12.06 -3.71 2.17
CA LEU A 49 -11.45 -2.97 3.28
C LEU A 49 -10.20 -2.23 2.81
N ASP A 50 -9.36 -2.89 2.00
CA ASP A 50 -8.16 -2.26 1.41
C ASP A 50 -8.56 -1.06 0.56
N GLY A 51 -9.56 -1.22 -0.30
CA GLY A 51 -10.10 -0.13 -1.11
C GLY A 51 -10.61 1.05 -0.27
N HIS A 52 -11.22 0.78 0.89
CA HIS A 52 -11.64 1.85 1.80
C HIS A 52 -10.45 2.54 2.48
N GLY A 53 -9.46 1.78 2.95
CA GLY A 53 -8.24 2.32 3.54
C GLY A 53 -7.51 3.27 2.59
N LEU A 54 -7.37 2.88 1.32
CA LEU A 54 -6.74 3.71 0.27
C LEU A 54 -7.48 5.04 0.08
N LYS A 55 -8.82 5.02 0.11
CA LYS A 55 -9.63 6.24 0.05
C LYS A 55 -9.43 7.12 1.29
N LEU A 56 -9.32 6.52 2.48
CA LEU A 56 -9.05 7.28 3.70
C LEU A 56 -7.68 7.96 3.66
N LEU A 57 -6.64 7.31 3.13
CA LEU A 57 -5.33 7.93 2.91
C LEU A 57 -5.43 9.19 2.03
N GLN A 58 -6.15 9.07 0.90
CA GLN A 58 -6.36 10.21 0.00
C GLN A 58 -7.04 11.38 0.71
N ARG A 59 -8.03 11.12 1.57
CA ARG A 59 -8.76 12.16 2.33
C ARG A 59 -7.86 12.96 3.28
N VAL A 60 -6.74 12.39 3.71
CA VAL A 60 -5.78 13.05 4.62
C VAL A 60 -4.52 13.56 3.90
N GLY A 61 -4.49 13.50 2.57
CA GLY A 61 -3.37 14.00 1.77
C GLY A 61 -2.15 13.07 1.75
N ILE A 62 -2.36 11.77 1.99
CA ILE A 62 -1.37 10.72 1.74
C ILE A 62 -1.73 10.05 0.42
N THR A 63 -0.85 10.17 -0.57
CA THR A 63 -1.09 9.70 -1.95
C THR A 63 -0.78 8.20 -2.08
N PRO A 64 -1.76 7.34 -2.40
CA PRO A 64 -1.47 5.97 -2.82
C PRO A 64 -0.92 5.96 -4.24
N ALA A 65 0.14 5.20 -4.47
CA ALA A 65 0.72 4.94 -5.78
C ALA A 65 0.90 3.42 -5.97
N VAL A 66 0.71 2.93 -7.19
CA VAL A 66 0.83 1.50 -7.51
C VAL A 66 1.93 1.25 -8.52
N ILE A 67 2.77 0.25 -8.26
CA ILE A 67 3.81 -0.20 -9.19
C ILE A 67 3.73 -1.72 -9.30
N THR A 68 3.50 -2.24 -10.50
CA THR A 68 3.31 -3.67 -10.72
C THR A 68 4.02 -4.16 -11.98
N GLY A 69 4.51 -5.39 -11.92
CA GLY A 69 5.04 -6.10 -13.08
C GLY A 69 3.97 -6.49 -14.09
N ARG A 70 2.68 -6.44 -13.72
CA ARG A 70 1.57 -6.83 -14.59
C ARG A 70 0.79 -5.66 -15.15
N ASP A 71 0.21 -5.87 -16.32
CA ASP A 71 -0.74 -4.95 -16.93
C ASP A 71 -1.98 -5.73 -17.39
N SER A 72 -3.10 -5.53 -16.68
CA SER A 72 -4.37 -6.15 -17.04
C SER A 72 -5.52 -5.15 -16.99
N LYS A 73 -6.53 -5.38 -17.84
CA LYS A 73 -7.74 -4.56 -17.86
C LYS A 73 -8.46 -4.55 -16.51
N ALA A 74 -8.54 -5.71 -15.85
CA ALA A 74 -9.17 -5.84 -14.53
C ALA A 74 -8.47 -4.98 -13.47
N LEU A 75 -7.13 -4.98 -13.45
CA LEU A 75 -6.36 -4.13 -12.54
C LEU A 75 -6.60 -2.64 -12.83
N ARG A 76 -6.47 -2.21 -14.09
CA ARG A 76 -6.68 -0.81 -14.48
C ARG A 76 -8.06 -0.29 -14.06
N LEU A 77 -9.11 -1.08 -14.29
CA LEU A 77 -10.48 -0.73 -13.88
C LEU A 77 -10.60 -0.59 -12.36
N ARG A 78 -9.97 -1.49 -11.59
CA ARG A 78 -9.98 -1.41 -10.14
C ARG A 78 -9.29 -0.14 -9.62
N LEU A 79 -8.10 0.16 -10.12
CA LEU A 79 -7.33 1.34 -9.69
C LEU A 79 -8.06 2.64 -10.06
N ALA A 80 -8.68 2.70 -11.25
CA ALA A 80 -9.51 3.82 -11.65
C ALA A 80 -10.74 4.00 -10.73
N ALA A 81 -11.43 2.92 -10.36
CA ALA A 81 -12.57 2.98 -9.44
C ALA A 81 -12.19 3.43 -8.01
N LEU A 82 -10.91 3.29 -7.64
CA LEU A 82 -10.35 3.80 -6.39
C LEU A 82 -9.80 5.23 -6.52
N GLY A 83 -9.76 5.80 -7.73
CA GLY A 83 -9.18 7.11 -7.98
C GLY A 83 -7.66 7.15 -7.79
N ILE A 84 -6.96 6.05 -8.05
CA ILE A 84 -5.50 5.99 -7.93
C ILE A 84 -4.88 6.49 -9.24
N GLU A 85 -4.29 7.67 -9.19
CA GLU A 85 -3.75 8.36 -10.38
C GLU A 85 -2.31 7.93 -10.71
N HIS A 86 -1.48 7.73 -9.69
CA HIS A 86 -0.08 7.35 -9.86
C HIS A 86 0.08 5.84 -9.99
N THR A 87 0.04 5.36 -11.23
CA THR A 87 0.12 3.92 -11.54
C THR A 87 1.20 3.65 -12.58
N HIS A 88 2.01 2.61 -12.33
CA HIS A 88 3.05 2.13 -13.22
C HIS A 88 2.83 0.64 -13.47
N PHE A 89 2.54 0.28 -14.72
CA PHE A 89 2.20 -1.09 -15.12
C PHE A 89 3.32 -1.72 -15.95
N GLY A 90 3.43 -3.04 -15.90
CA GLY A 90 4.33 -3.79 -16.77
C GLY A 90 5.82 -3.60 -16.44
N THR A 91 6.17 -3.27 -15.19
CA THR A 91 7.57 -3.09 -14.77
C THR A 91 7.91 -3.82 -13.47
N GLU A 92 8.99 -4.60 -13.50
CA GLU A 92 9.60 -5.21 -12.32
C GLU A 92 10.75 -4.36 -11.77
N ASP A 93 11.31 -3.43 -12.55
CA ASP A 93 12.23 -2.42 -12.03
C ASP A 93 11.40 -1.28 -11.39
N LYS A 94 11.06 -1.47 -10.12
CA LYS A 94 10.13 -0.59 -9.41
C LYS A 94 10.75 0.73 -8.94
N ARG A 95 12.08 0.79 -8.78
CA ARG A 95 12.75 2.00 -8.28
C ARG A 95 12.58 3.18 -9.24
N PRO A 96 12.90 3.09 -10.55
CA PRO A 96 12.70 4.21 -11.47
C PRO A 96 11.24 4.66 -11.54
N ALA A 97 10.28 3.74 -11.47
CA ALA A 97 8.85 4.05 -11.43
C ALA A 97 8.48 4.87 -10.18
N ALA A 98 8.98 4.48 -9.01
CA ALA A 98 8.80 5.24 -7.78
C ALA A 98 9.44 6.64 -7.86
N GLU A 99 10.65 6.76 -8.42
CA GLU A 99 11.34 8.03 -8.62
C GLU A 99 10.57 8.99 -9.53
N ILE A 100 9.88 8.48 -10.55
CA ILE A 100 9.01 9.29 -11.42
C ILE A 100 7.85 9.87 -10.59
N THR A 101 7.18 9.05 -9.78
CA THR A 101 6.09 9.50 -8.91
C THR A 101 6.57 10.53 -7.88
N LEU A 102 7.71 10.27 -7.22
CA LEU A 102 8.29 11.19 -6.25
C LEU A 102 8.58 12.56 -6.88
N ARG A 103 9.19 12.58 -8.06
CA ARG A 103 9.45 13.82 -8.81
C ARG A 103 8.17 14.57 -9.16
N ALA A 104 7.14 13.85 -9.62
CA ALA A 104 5.85 14.44 -9.98
C ALA A 104 5.14 15.06 -8.77
N LEU A 105 5.33 14.48 -7.58
CA LEU A 105 4.75 14.97 -6.32
C LEU A 105 5.63 16.00 -5.59
N GLY A 106 6.87 16.22 -6.04
CA GLY A 106 7.85 17.05 -5.32
C GLY A 106 8.20 16.47 -3.94
N LEU A 107 8.26 15.14 -3.83
CA LEU A 107 8.54 14.42 -2.60
C LEU A 107 9.88 13.68 -2.69
N GLU A 108 10.45 13.41 -1.51
CA GLU A 108 11.65 12.61 -1.35
C GLU A 108 11.33 11.26 -0.68
N TRP A 109 12.28 10.32 -0.74
CA TRP A 109 12.16 8.99 -0.13
C TRP A 109 11.83 9.02 1.38
N GLN A 110 12.26 10.07 2.09
CA GLN A 110 12.00 10.28 3.51
C GLN A 110 10.52 10.54 3.81
N GLN A 111 9.72 10.86 2.80
CA GLN A 111 8.28 11.08 2.90
C GLN A 111 7.48 9.91 2.29
N ALA A 112 8.18 8.84 1.89
CA ALA A 112 7.59 7.69 1.23
C ALA A 112 7.51 6.49 2.16
N ALA A 113 6.39 5.77 2.07
CA ALA A 113 6.25 4.42 2.55
C ALA A 113 6.09 3.46 1.37
N ALA A 114 6.34 2.18 1.59
CA ALA A 114 6.08 1.15 0.59
C ALA A 114 5.57 -0.14 1.24
N MET A 115 4.73 -0.86 0.50
CA MET A 115 4.27 -2.20 0.83
C MET A 115 4.48 -3.13 -0.35
N GLY A 116 5.25 -4.18 -0.14
CA GLY A 116 5.62 -5.18 -1.14
C GLY A 116 5.72 -6.56 -0.50
N ASP A 117 5.69 -7.61 -1.31
CA ASP A 117 5.70 -8.99 -0.83
C ASP A 117 6.87 -9.83 -1.39
N ASP A 118 7.54 -9.41 -2.47
CA ASP A 118 8.65 -10.18 -3.05
C ASP A 118 9.85 -9.30 -3.50
N TRP A 119 10.88 -9.92 -4.07
CA TRP A 119 12.15 -9.28 -4.42
C TRP A 119 12.07 -8.03 -5.31
N PRO A 120 11.18 -7.95 -6.32
CA PRO A 120 11.03 -6.73 -7.13
C PRO A 120 10.67 -5.48 -6.30
N ASP A 121 10.13 -5.65 -5.09
CA ASP A 121 9.77 -4.55 -4.19
C ASP A 121 10.94 -4.03 -3.36
N LEU A 122 11.95 -4.88 -3.11
CA LEU A 122 13.08 -4.54 -2.24
C LEU A 122 13.76 -3.22 -2.61
N PRO A 123 14.01 -2.89 -3.90
CA PRO A 123 14.60 -1.60 -4.25
C PRO A 123 13.79 -0.38 -3.79
N VAL A 124 12.46 -0.47 -3.71
CA VAL A 124 11.59 0.62 -3.24
C VAL A 124 11.48 0.57 -1.71
N LEU A 125 11.26 -0.62 -1.14
CA LEU A 125 11.12 -0.82 0.31
C LEU A 125 12.35 -0.31 1.07
N THR A 126 13.56 -0.66 0.63
CA THR A 126 14.79 -0.30 1.36
C THR A 126 15.18 1.18 1.23
N ARG A 127 14.45 1.97 0.42
CA ARG A 127 14.70 3.41 0.23
C ARG A 127 13.66 4.26 0.97
N CYS A 128 12.43 3.79 1.07
CA CYS A 128 11.36 4.47 1.77
C CYS A 128 11.67 4.65 3.26
N ALA A 129 11.21 5.75 3.86
CA ALA A 129 11.25 5.94 5.31
C ALA A 129 10.51 4.84 6.08
N PHE A 130 9.45 4.29 5.46
CA PHE A 130 8.64 3.24 6.08
C PHE A 130 8.37 2.06 5.12
N ALA A 131 9.12 0.96 5.27
CA ALA A 131 8.84 -0.32 4.62
C ALA A 131 7.80 -1.15 5.41
N CYS A 132 6.81 -1.67 4.71
CA CYS A 132 5.79 -2.57 5.21
C CYS A 132 5.76 -3.85 4.35
N ALA A 133 5.39 -4.98 4.94
CA ALA A 133 5.17 -6.22 4.22
C ALA A 133 3.88 -6.91 4.71
N PRO A 134 3.11 -7.55 3.82
CA PRO A 134 2.02 -8.42 4.25
C PRO A 134 2.54 -9.69 4.93
N ALA A 135 1.69 -10.36 5.72
CA ALA A 135 2.07 -11.58 6.45
C ALA A 135 2.55 -12.73 5.53
N ASN A 136 2.10 -12.75 4.27
CA ASN A 136 2.46 -13.76 3.27
C ASN A 136 3.72 -13.41 2.45
N ALA A 137 4.41 -12.31 2.77
CA ALA A 137 5.58 -11.89 2.02
C ALA A 137 6.75 -12.90 2.11
N GLN A 138 7.61 -12.86 1.10
CA GLN A 138 8.85 -13.63 1.03
C GLN A 138 9.80 -13.24 2.18
N ALA A 139 10.60 -14.20 2.65
CA ALA A 139 11.45 -14.06 3.84
C ALA A 139 12.37 -12.83 3.84
N GLU A 140 12.98 -12.47 2.71
CA GLU A 140 13.87 -11.32 2.59
C GLU A 140 13.10 -9.99 2.71
N VAL A 141 11.84 -9.96 2.27
CA VAL A 141 10.96 -8.81 2.40
C VAL A 141 10.53 -8.64 3.85
N LEU A 142 10.11 -9.73 4.50
CA LEU A 142 9.80 -9.75 5.93
C LEU A 142 10.97 -9.28 6.79
N ALA A 143 12.19 -9.73 6.47
CA ALA A 143 13.39 -9.36 7.22
C ALA A 143 13.80 -7.87 7.09
N ARG A 144 13.27 -7.16 6.10
CA ARG A 144 13.60 -5.74 5.81
C ARG A 144 12.44 -4.79 6.10
N ALA A 145 11.24 -5.31 6.36
CA ALA A 145 10.09 -4.50 6.71
C ALA A 145 10.25 -3.89 8.12
N HIS A 146 9.84 -2.64 8.27
CA HIS A 146 9.67 -2.02 9.59
C HIS A 146 8.38 -2.48 10.27
N TYR A 147 7.37 -2.84 9.46
CA TYR A 147 6.12 -3.41 9.92
C TYR A 147 5.72 -4.60 9.05
N VAL A 148 5.43 -5.72 9.69
CA VAL A 148 4.77 -6.85 9.05
C VAL A 148 3.32 -6.84 9.53
N THR A 149 2.37 -6.77 8.60
CA THR A 149 0.95 -6.79 8.97
C THR A 149 0.56 -8.14 9.53
N GLN A 150 -0.47 -8.18 10.38
CA GLN A 150 -1.04 -9.45 10.84
C GLN A 150 -1.85 -10.13 9.73
N ARG A 151 -2.49 -9.34 8.87
CA ARG A 151 -3.26 -9.83 7.72
C ARG A 151 -2.38 -10.15 6.52
N ALA A 152 -2.85 -11.04 5.67
CA ALA A 152 -2.25 -11.32 4.36
C ALA A 152 -2.74 -10.34 3.29
N GLY A 153 -1.98 -10.23 2.20
CA GLY A 153 -2.37 -9.49 1.01
C GLY A 153 -3.71 -9.97 0.45
N GLY A 154 -4.51 -9.04 -0.08
CA GLY A 154 -5.87 -9.32 -0.54
C GLY A 154 -6.90 -9.59 0.57
N ASP A 155 -6.47 -9.67 1.84
CA ASP A 155 -7.32 -9.97 2.99
C ASP A 155 -7.29 -8.87 4.07
N GLY A 156 -6.96 -7.63 3.67
CA GLY A 156 -7.00 -6.46 4.56
C GLY A 156 -5.64 -5.95 5.03
N ALA A 157 -4.52 -6.49 4.53
CA ALA A 157 -3.19 -6.03 4.92
C ALA A 157 -2.94 -4.57 4.52
N VAL A 158 -3.40 -4.15 3.35
CA VAL A 158 -3.30 -2.74 2.94
C VAL A 158 -4.15 -1.86 3.84
N ARG A 159 -5.35 -2.30 4.23
CA ARG A 159 -6.18 -1.57 5.22
C ARG A 159 -5.44 -1.40 6.54
N GLU A 160 -4.76 -2.43 7.01
CA GLU A 160 -3.99 -2.39 8.26
C GLU A 160 -2.87 -1.35 8.21
N LEU A 161 -2.11 -1.31 7.11
CA LEU A 161 -1.10 -0.26 6.89
C LEU A 161 -1.75 1.14 6.80
N CYS A 162 -2.85 1.28 6.06
CA CYS A 162 -3.56 2.55 5.95
C CYS A 162 -3.97 3.06 7.34
N ASP A 163 -4.57 2.21 8.17
CA ASP A 163 -4.96 2.53 9.53
C ASP A 163 -3.75 2.98 10.39
N LEU A 164 -2.62 2.29 10.30
CA LEU A 164 -1.38 2.68 10.98
C LEU A 164 -0.94 4.10 10.58
N LEU A 165 -0.90 4.40 9.28
CA LEU A 165 -0.50 5.72 8.77
C LEU A 165 -1.49 6.82 9.16
N LEU A 166 -2.79 6.51 9.23
CA LEU A 166 -3.81 7.43 9.73
C LEU A 166 -3.62 7.75 11.22
N VAL A 167 -3.25 6.75 12.03
CA VAL A 167 -2.93 6.97 13.45
C VAL A 167 -1.64 7.78 13.59
N ALA A 168 -0.59 7.42 12.83
CA ALA A 168 0.69 8.12 12.87
C ALA A 168 0.60 9.58 12.43
N SER A 169 -0.27 9.90 11.47
CA SER A 169 -0.56 11.28 11.03
C SER A 169 -1.50 12.05 11.97
N GLY A 170 -2.05 11.41 13.00
CA GLY A 170 -3.00 12.02 13.94
C GLY A 170 -4.40 12.23 13.36
N ARG A 171 -4.71 11.67 12.18
CA ARG A 171 -5.98 11.91 11.46
C ARG A 171 -7.03 10.81 11.66
N TYR A 172 -6.66 9.69 12.25
CA TYR A 172 -7.56 8.55 12.46
C TYR A 172 -8.80 8.90 13.28
N VAL A 173 -8.61 9.63 14.40
CA VAL A 173 -9.71 9.97 15.31
C VAL A 173 -10.73 10.89 14.64
N ASP A 174 -10.27 11.90 13.89
CA ASP A 174 -11.13 12.81 13.12
C ASP A 174 -12.04 12.02 12.18
N LEU A 175 -11.44 11.15 11.36
CA LEU A 175 -12.17 10.32 10.38
C LEU A 175 -13.15 9.35 11.05
N LEU A 176 -12.78 8.78 12.21
CA LEU A 176 -13.64 7.87 12.95
C LEU A 176 -14.86 8.61 13.54
N GLN A 177 -14.65 9.81 14.08
CA GLN A 177 -15.74 10.63 14.63
C GLN A 177 -16.74 11.04 13.54
N GLU A 178 -16.27 11.40 12.35
CA GLU A 178 -17.17 11.67 11.21
C GLU A 178 -18.05 10.48 10.82
N ALA A 179 -17.57 9.25 11.02
CA ALA A 179 -18.30 8.03 10.72
C ALA A 179 -19.27 7.58 11.85
N MET A 180 -19.14 8.17 13.04
CA MET A 180 -19.94 7.86 14.23
C MET A 180 -20.82 9.08 14.58
N PRO A 181 -22.00 9.24 13.94
CA PRO A 181 -22.92 10.31 14.28
C PRO A 181 -23.48 10.21 15.71
#